data_AF-A0A4Y2I259-F1
#
_entry.id   AF-A0A4Y2I259-F1
#
_cell.length_a   1.000
_cell.length_b   1.000
_cell.length_c   1.000
_cell.angle_alpha   90.00
_cell.angle_beta   90.00
_cell.angle_gamma   90.00
#
_symmetry.space_group_name_H-M   'P 1'
#
loop_
_entity.id
_entity.type
_entity.pdbx_description
1 polymer ?
#
loop_
_entity_poly.entity_id
_entity_poly.type
_entity_poly.pdbx_seq_one_letter_code
_entity_poly.pdbx_strand_id
1 'polypeptide(L)'
;MGFRRGTHNLNIQQQETIVNGRAEGRTHLELWKQFNISESGISKFLNTWVDSRRHRHQIAGLNGRRPVKKSMISTKNRKAQVEWAKTHKDWTKKEWEDVLWSDENKYILFGTDGIQWIRRPQGTRFDPKY
;
A
#
# COMPACT_ATOMS: atom_id res chain seq x y z
N MET A 1 45.69 0.36 3.57
CA MET A 1 44.28 0.05 3.86
C MET A 1 43.55 1.36 4.16
N GLY A 2 42.57 1.75 3.35
CA GLY A 2 41.85 3.01 3.53
C GLY A 2 40.79 2.92 4.63
N PHE A 3 40.77 3.89 5.54
CA PHE A 3 39.73 4.01 6.56
C PHE A 3 38.37 4.26 5.91
N ARG A 4 37.37 3.41 6.20
CA ARG A 4 35.99 3.59 5.74
C ARG A 4 35.30 4.62 6.62
N ARG A 5 34.51 5.52 6.02
CA ARG A 5 33.77 6.55 6.77
C ARG A 5 32.56 5.94 7.50
N GLY A 6 32.33 6.38 8.73
CA GLY A 6 31.11 6.08 9.48
C GLY A 6 29.91 6.90 8.96
N THR A 7 28.70 6.40 9.17
CA THR A 7 27.44 7.03 8.71
C THR A 7 27.14 8.38 9.36
N HIS A 8 27.77 8.67 10.50
CA HIS A 8 27.57 9.91 11.27
C HIS A 8 28.15 11.17 10.59
N ASN A 9 28.93 11.02 9.52
CA ASN A 9 29.59 12.14 8.81
C ASN A 9 28.99 12.44 7.42
N LEU A 10 27.79 11.92 7.11
CA LEU A 10 27.12 12.21 5.85
C LEU A 10 26.39 13.54 5.89
N ASN A 11 26.69 14.42 4.94
CA ASN A 11 25.96 15.68 4.78
C ASN A 11 24.53 15.43 4.23
N ILE A 12 23.69 16.45 4.28
CA ILE A 12 22.27 16.35 3.84
C ILE A 12 22.17 15.90 2.38
N GLN A 13 23.00 16.44 1.49
CA GLN A 13 23.02 16.08 0.06
C GLN A 13 23.40 14.60 -0.16
N GLN A 14 24.35 14.08 0.61
CA GLN A 14 24.75 12.67 0.59
C GLN A 14 23.62 11.76 1.12
N GLN A 15 22.93 12.19 2.18
CA GLN A 15 21.78 11.43 2.70
C GLN A 15 20.64 11.37 1.67
N GLU A 16 20.32 12.48 1.02
CA GLU A 16 19.29 12.55 -0.02
C GLU A 16 19.64 11.68 -1.23
N THR A 17 20.88 11.76 -1.72
CA THR A 17 21.35 10.94 -2.85
C THR A 17 21.33 9.45 -2.55
N ILE A 18 21.66 9.03 -1.32
CA ILE A 18 21.56 7.62 -0.90
C ILE A 18 20.10 7.15 -0.89
N VAL A 19 19.19 7.96 -0.33
CA VAL A 19 17.75 7.62 -0.27
C VAL A 19 17.12 7.58 -1.67
N ASN A 20 17.39 8.58 -2.50
CA ASN A 20 16.87 8.66 -3.87
C ASN A 20 17.44 7.54 -4.73
N GLY A 21 18.73 7.23 -4.60
CA GLY A 21 19.33 6.08 -5.28
C GLY A 21 18.67 4.76 -4.91
N ARG A 22 18.24 4.58 -3.65
CA ARG A 22 17.46 3.41 -3.25
C ARG A 22 16.06 3.38 -3.90
N ALA A 23 15.42 4.53 -4.06
CA ALA A 23 14.14 4.65 -4.75
C ALA A 23 14.25 4.38 -6.26
N GLU A 24 15.40 4.69 -6.87
CA GLU A 24 15.76 4.37 -8.26
C GLU A 24 16.15 2.90 -8.48
N GLY A 25 16.16 2.07 -7.42
CA GLY A 25 16.45 0.65 -7.51
C GLY A 25 17.93 0.27 -7.33
N ARG A 26 18.80 1.22 -6.95
CA ARG A 26 20.21 0.92 -6.68
C ARG A 26 20.37 -0.02 -5.48
N THR A 27 21.32 -0.93 -5.62
CA THR A 27 21.73 -1.86 -4.59
C THR A 27 22.53 -1.15 -3.50
N HIS A 28 22.55 -1.72 -2.29
CA HIS A 28 23.40 -1.19 -1.21
C HIS A 28 24.88 -1.20 -1.62
N LEU A 29 25.29 -2.19 -2.44
CA LEU A 29 26.64 -2.34 -2.99
C LEU A 29 27.07 -1.15 -3.83
N GLU A 30 26.22 -0.72 -4.76
CA GLU A 30 26.48 0.44 -5.62
C GLU A 30 26.60 1.72 -4.80
N LEU A 31 25.70 1.90 -3.83
CA LEU A 31 25.69 3.09 -2.97
C LEU A 31 26.94 3.17 -2.09
N TRP A 32 27.37 2.08 -1.46
CA TRP A 32 28.51 2.17 -0.54
C TRP A 32 29.85 2.33 -1.25
N LYS A 33 29.99 1.74 -2.46
CA LYS A 33 31.15 1.98 -3.34
C LYS A 33 31.26 3.46 -3.72
N GLN A 34 30.14 4.10 -4.07
CA GLN A 34 30.11 5.51 -4.45
C GLN A 34 30.51 6.44 -3.30
N PHE A 35 30.01 6.18 -2.09
CA PHE A 35 30.21 7.08 -0.94
C PHE A 35 31.37 6.68 -0.01
N ASN A 36 32.06 5.57 -0.29
CA ASN A 36 33.13 4.99 0.52
C ASN A 36 32.71 4.74 1.99
N ILE A 37 31.56 4.09 2.15
CA ILE A 37 30.95 3.72 3.45
C ILE A 37 30.97 2.18 3.57
N SER A 38 30.84 1.61 4.76
CA SER A 38 30.55 0.19 4.88
C SER A 38 29.11 -0.15 4.44
N GLU A 39 28.91 -1.33 3.88
CA GLU A 39 27.58 -1.84 3.51
C GLU A 39 26.63 -1.92 4.71
N SER A 40 27.16 -2.36 5.86
CA SER A 40 26.43 -2.37 7.14
C SER A 40 26.05 -0.97 7.61
N GLY A 41 26.89 0.04 7.33
CA GLY A 41 26.59 1.44 7.58
C GLY A 41 25.41 1.92 6.75
N ILE A 42 25.42 1.67 5.44
CA ILE A 42 24.30 2.03 4.56
C ILE A 42 22.99 1.37 5.02
N SER A 43 23.03 0.08 5.34
CA SER A 43 21.86 -0.65 5.84
C SER A 43 21.30 -0.02 7.12
N LYS A 44 22.16 0.27 8.12
CA LYS A 44 21.75 0.94 9.36
C LYS A 44 21.13 2.31 9.10
N PHE A 45 21.80 3.14 8.28
CA PHE A 45 21.32 4.46 7.91
C PHE A 45 19.93 4.42 7.26
N LEU A 46 19.73 3.54 6.27
CA LEU A 46 18.46 3.40 5.58
C LEU A 46 17.34 2.96 6.51
N ASN A 47 17.60 2.00 7.41
CA ASN A 47 16.61 1.56 8.41
C ASN A 47 16.22 2.69 9.35
N THR A 48 17.19 3.41 9.93
CA THR A 48 16.91 4.55 10.81
C THR A 48 16.16 5.66 10.08
N TRP A 49 16.46 5.91 8.81
CA TRP A 49 15.74 6.88 7.99
C TRP A 49 14.28 6.47 7.73
N VAL A 50 14.05 5.19 7.40
CA VAL A 50 12.71 4.62 7.20
C VAL A 50 11.88 4.71 8.48
N ASP A 51 12.46 4.38 9.63
CA ASP A 51 11.80 4.47 10.93
C ASP A 51 11.48 5.92 11.30
N SER A 52 12.42 6.84 11.10
CA SER A 52 12.19 8.27 11.33
C SER A 52 11.06 8.80 10.44
N ARG A 53 11.03 8.40 9.17
CA ARG A 53 9.95 8.75 8.25
C ARG A 53 8.63 8.15 8.70
N ARG A 54 8.60 6.88 9.11
CA ARG A 54 7.39 6.22 9.64
C ARG A 54 6.86 6.94 10.88
N HIS A 55 7.73 7.31 11.80
CA HIS A 55 7.37 8.04 13.02
C HIS A 55 6.77 9.42 12.71
N ARG A 56 7.37 10.19 11.78
CA ARG A 56 6.80 11.47 11.32
C ARG A 56 5.39 11.30 10.74
N HIS A 57 5.14 10.25 9.96
CA HIS A 57 3.78 9.97 9.46
C HIS A 57 2.80 9.64 10.58
N GLN A 58 3.24 8.89 11.60
CA GLN A 58 2.40 8.56 12.76
C GLN A 58 2.02 9.80 13.56
N ILE A 59 2.98 10.69 13.82
CA ILE A 59 2.73 11.99 14.49
C ILE A 59 1.74 12.82 13.68
N ALA A 60 1.85 12.82 12.35
CA ALA A 60 0.90 13.49 11.46
C ALA A 60 -0.45 12.75 11.30
N GLY A 61 -0.65 11.61 11.98
CA GLY A 61 -1.86 10.79 11.85
C GLY A 61 -2.01 10.03 10.53
N LEU A 62 -1.01 10.08 9.65
CA LEU A 62 -1.01 9.51 8.29
C LEU A 62 -0.57 8.03 8.28
N ASN A 63 -1.35 7.20 8.93
CA ASN A 63 -1.07 5.77 9.00
C ASN A 63 -1.47 5.03 7.71
N GLY A 64 -0.78 3.93 7.45
CA GLY A 64 -1.17 2.99 6.39
C GLY A 64 -2.57 2.44 6.65
N ARG A 65 -3.45 2.55 5.65
CA ARG A 65 -4.82 2.04 5.66
C ARG A 65 -5.16 1.40 4.31
N ARG A 66 -6.04 0.41 4.31
CA ARG A 66 -6.62 -0.14 3.07
C ARG A 66 -7.59 0.89 2.48
N PRO A 67 -7.48 1.21 1.17
CA PRO A 67 -8.43 2.08 0.50
C PRO A 67 -9.80 1.39 0.39
N VAL A 68 -10.84 2.21 0.23
CA VAL A 68 -12.18 1.70 -0.05
C VAL A 68 -12.27 1.37 -1.54
N LYS A 69 -12.39 0.09 -1.88
CA LYS A 69 -12.76 -0.35 -3.24
C LYS A 69 -14.27 -0.53 -3.28
N LYS A 70 -15.00 0.43 -3.84
CA LYS A 70 -16.43 0.30 -4.16
C LYS A 70 -16.57 0.38 -5.68
N SER A 71 -17.18 -0.62 -6.29
CA SER A 71 -17.57 -0.52 -7.70
C SER A 71 -18.56 0.63 -7.85
N MET A 72 -18.39 1.44 -8.89
CA MET A 72 -19.38 2.45 -9.23
C MET A 72 -20.58 1.72 -9.83
N ILE A 73 -21.70 1.71 -9.12
CA ILE A 73 -22.95 1.11 -9.59
C ILE A 73 -23.78 2.22 -10.26
N SER A 74 -24.22 1.98 -11.50
CA SER A 74 -25.07 2.92 -12.22
C SER A 74 -26.41 3.12 -11.47
N THR A 75 -27.04 4.27 -11.68
CA THR A 75 -28.36 4.56 -11.07
C THR A 75 -29.41 3.52 -11.48
N LYS A 76 -29.36 3.04 -12.73
CA LYS A 76 -30.21 1.97 -13.26
C LYS A 76 -29.99 0.66 -12.50
N ASN A 77 -28.74 0.22 -12.37
CA ASN A 77 -28.41 -1.05 -11.70
C ASN A 77 -28.78 -0.99 -10.22
N ARG A 78 -28.58 0.16 -9.56
CA ARG A 78 -28.98 0.36 -8.17
C ARG A 78 -30.50 0.22 -7.99
N LYS A 79 -31.30 0.79 -8.88
CA LYS A 79 -32.76 0.64 -8.85
C LYS A 79 -33.18 -0.81 -9.05
N ALA A 80 -32.63 -1.48 -10.06
CA ALA A 80 -32.93 -2.88 -10.36
C ALA A 80 -32.57 -3.81 -9.18
N GLN A 81 -31.42 -3.60 -8.55
CA GLN A 81 -31.02 -4.37 -7.36
C GLN A 81 -32.00 -4.17 -6.19
N VAL A 82 -32.44 -2.92 -5.94
CA VAL A 82 -33.39 -2.63 -4.85
C VAL A 82 -34.76 -3.23 -5.14
N GLU A 83 -35.23 -3.15 -6.38
CA GLU A 83 -36.50 -3.74 -6.80
C GLU A 83 -36.47 -5.27 -6.67
N TRP A 84 -35.42 -5.91 -7.19
CA TRP A 84 -35.21 -7.34 -7.07
C TRP A 84 -35.17 -7.79 -5.59
N ALA A 85 -34.44 -7.07 -4.74
CA ALA A 85 -34.38 -7.39 -3.31
C ALA A 85 -35.73 -7.24 -2.61
N LYS A 86 -36.56 -6.27 -3.02
CA LYS A 86 -37.91 -6.10 -2.47
C LYS A 86 -38.86 -7.21 -2.90
N THR A 87 -38.82 -7.61 -4.17
CA THR A 87 -39.71 -8.67 -4.69
C THR A 87 -39.37 -10.05 -4.13
N HIS A 88 -38.11 -10.28 -3.74
CA HIS A 88 -37.64 -11.55 -3.20
C HIS A 88 -37.46 -11.52 -1.67
N LYS A 89 -37.90 -10.44 -1.00
CA LYS A 89 -37.69 -10.24 0.45
C LYS A 89 -38.34 -11.32 1.29
N ASP A 90 -39.55 -11.72 0.91
CA ASP A 90 -40.39 -12.65 1.66
C ASP A 90 -40.37 -14.07 1.06
N TRP A 91 -39.38 -14.35 0.20
CA TRP A 91 -39.18 -15.69 -0.37
C TRP A 91 -38.87 -16.72 0.72
N THR A 92 -39.55 -17.86 0.60
CA THR A 92 -39.41 -19.03 1.43
C THR A 92 -38.16 -19.83 1.05
N LYS A 93 -37.72 -20.71 1.96
CA LYS A 93 -36.53 -21.55 1.73
C LYS A 93 -36.63 -22.39 0.46
N LYS A 94 -37.81 -22.94 0.17
CA LYS A 94 -38.05 -23.77 -1.01
C LYS A 94 -37.87 -22.97 -2.31
N GLU A 95 -38.35 -21.73 -2.34
CA GLU A 95 -38.19 -20.84 -3.49
C GLU A 95 -36.70 -20.51 -3.75
N TRP A 96 -35.88 -20.40 -2.69
CA TRP A 96 -34.43 -20.24 -2.84
C TRP A 96 -33.72 -21.52 -3.33
N GLU A 97 -34.19 -22.69 -2.94
CA GLU A 97 -33.63 -24.00 -3.36
C GLU A 97 -33.84 -24.25 -4.86
N ASP A 98 -34.90 -23.69 -5.45
CA ASP A 98 -35.18 -23.80 -6.88
C ASP A 98 -34.31 -22.86 -7.74
N VAL A 99 -33.53 -21.94 -7.14
CA VAL A 99 -32.65 -21.03 -7.87
C VAL A 99 -31.29 -21.67 -8.18
N LEU A 100 -30.99 -21.84 -9.46
CA LEU A 100 -29.66 -22.21 -9.92
C LEU A 100 -28.76 -20.97 -10.07
N TRP A 101 -27.71 -20.90 -9.27
CA TRP A 101 -26.72 -19.82 -9.32
C TRP A 101 -25.51 -20.23 -10.18
N SER A 102 -25.05 -19.31 -11.02
CA SER A 102 -23.79 -19.43 -11.74
C SER A 102 -23.00 -18.11 -11.64
N ASP A 103 -21.69 -18.22 -11.51
CA ASP A 103 -20.76 -17.09 -11.52
C ASP A 103 -19.39 -17.56 -12.02
N GLU A 104 -18.56 -16.62 -12.47
CA GLU A 104 -17.19 -16.87 -12.89
C GLU A 104 -16.22 -16.21 -11.91
N ASN A 105 -15.24 -16.98 -11.44
CA ASN A 105 -14.18 -16.44 -10.58
C ASN A 105 -12.80 -16.59 -11.23
N LYS A 106 -11.95 -15.59 -11.00
CA LYS A 106 -10.58 -15.55 -11.50
C LYS A 106 -9.64 -16.26 -10.53
N TYR A 107 -9.01 -17.34 -10.97
CA TYR A 107 -7.93 -18.01 -10.24
C TYR A 107 -6.57 -17.58 -10.81
N ILE A 108 -5.68 -17.08 -9.95
CA ILE A 108 -4.35 -16.58 -10.33
C ILE A 108 -3.30 -17.53 -9.73
N LEU A 109 -2.45 -18.12 -10.57
CA LEU A 109 -1.42 -19.07 -10.14
C LEU A 109 -0.15 -18.37 -9.60
N PHE A 110 0.21 -17.22 -10.18
CA PHE A 110 1.36 -16.43 -9.75
C PHE A 110 0.99 -14.94 -9.64
N GLY A 111 1.35 -14.33 -8.52
CA GLY A 111 1.00 -12.94 -8.19
C GLY A 111 -0.32 -12.81 -7.45
N THR A 112 -0.67 -11.57 -7.09
CA THR A 112 -1.96 -11.24 -6.46
C THR A 112 -2.43 -9.89 -6.98
N ASP A 113 -3.75 -9.66 -6.99
CA ASP A 113 -4.28 -8.32 -7.29
C ASP A 113 -3.94 -7.29 -6.19
N GLY A 114 -3.31 -7.73 -5.09
CA GLY A 114 -2.64 -6.92 -4.09
C GLY A 114 -3.55 -5.96 -3.31
N ILE A 115 -3.08 -5.55 -2.14
CA ILE A 115 -3.64 -4.39 -1.45
C ILE A 115 -2.65 -3.24 -1.66
N GLN A 116 -3.06 -2.28 -2.49
CA GLN A 116 -2.39 -0.99 -2.52
C GLN A 116 -2.76 -0.23 -1.25
N TRP A 117 -1.78 0.01 -0.37
CA TRP A 117 -1.98 0.76 0.85
C TRP A 117 -1.91 2.26 0.57
N ILE A 118 -2.83 3.02 1.16
CA ILE A 118 -2.82 4.48 1.16
C ILE A 118 -2.46 4.99 2.56
N ARG A 119 -1.90 6.19 2.66
CA ARG A 119 -1.67 6.86 3.95
C ARG A 119 -2.72 7.95 4.12
N ARG A 120 -3.52 7.87 5.19
CA ARG A 120 -4.56 8.85 5.48
C ARG A 120 -4.87 8.95 6.98
N PRO A 121 -5.46 10.08 7.44
CA PRO A 121 -5.95 10.22 8.81
C PRO A 121 -7.02 9.18 9.18
N GLN A 122 -7.28 9.06 10.48
CA GLN A 122 -8.43 8.30 10.96
C GLN A 122 -9.73 9.03 10.61
N GLY A 123 -10.80 8.29 10.33
CA GLY A 123 -12.13 8.87 10.03
C GLY A 123 -12.33 9.30 8.58
N THR A 124 -11.27 9.51 7.79
CA THR A 124 -11.37 9.93 6.37
C THR A 124 -11.60 8.76 5.42
N ARG A 125 -12.38 7.75 5.85
CA ARG A 125 -12.55 6.49 5.10
C ARG A 125 -13.17 6.70 3.71
N PHE A 126 -14.06 7.66 3.57
CA PHE A 126 -14.80 7.96 2.35
C PHE A 126 -14.45 9.33 1.74
N ASP A 127 -13.40 9.97 2.25
CA ASP A 127 -12.92 11.24 1.72
C ASP A 127 -12.26 10.99 0.35
N PRO A 128 -12.73 11.63 -0.74
CA PRO A 128 -12.18 11.43 -2.08
C PRO A 128 -10.73 11.89 -2.24
N LYS A 129 -10.19 12.65 -1.29
CA LYS A 129 -8.79 13.12 -1.31
C LYS A 129 -7.76 12.00 -1.13
N TYR A 130 -8.12 10.89 -0.46
CA TYR A 130 -7.19 9.88 0.06
C TYR A 130 -7.39 8.46 -0.50
#